data_AF-A0A8J8JV22-F1
#
_entry.id   AF-A0A8J8JV22-F1
#
_cell.length_a   1.000
_cell.length_b   1.000
_cell.length_c   1.000
_cell.angle_alpha   90.00
_cell.angle_beta   90.00
_cell.angle_gamma   90.00
#
_symmetry.space_group_name_H-M   'P 1'
#
loop_
_entity.id
_entity.type
_entity.pdbx_description
1 polymer ?
#
loop_
_entity_poly.entity_id
_entity_poly.type
_entity_poly.pdbx_seq_one_letter_code
_entity_poly.pdbx_strand_id
1 'polypeptide(L)'
;MDKLGRELLDFLATFPLKGARNELYNLLEADDDEVNVYYLTPLFNLKSIVADGGIKCRAMMGSDVTDLSGQEVQRRRDISLKLAQKVSSYDKIDKKIHGCINFFWNPLNDTSYAFQRNALLLAADKDDDTIGIVCILEMRLSAFFESDSVYWSTSKQNLASNDFSTFLSGFYTQFDWETIFSIQDDINTNQFRSAEFITFYGDSTSPISDLIPAQFIKRILVSAQYEPMIKEILPSVQNRICPLENPNVFYPKEGLLKAEKHLIRNIDYLQNLALPMPLSTEKFCDLVNTFSNFKEQLGCSLTDKYFISKNIAHSFHGISHITRVMFWVHILCYLTDTRWQTEKVAQYAAFIHDFCRKDHRMEDEEHGFAAANMYKDFLRQKRIPDSLLHSCMNAVTYHCKDDSECPDKDLVWEILKDADSLDRGRFGHPQGLSSIRKKSEGCDVNYLRLDIFKNYPQLKQYLAWSAYWVASITHYTKWSEDTFRDLKNEIVRSLKASLRNEILDQDKRQIANKMLRHLSVD
;
A
#
# COMPACT_ATOMS: atom_id res chain seq x y z
N MET A 1 8.81 26.61 27.65
CA MET A 1 7.70 25.71 27.28
C MET A 1 6.49 26.55 26.89
N ASP A 2 6.03 26.37 25.66
CA ASP A 2 4.82 26.96 25.07
C ASP A 2 3.56 26.55 25.87
N LYS A 3 2.60 27.48 26.05
CA LYS A 3 1.34 27.24 26.79
C LYS A 3 0.43 26.22 26.08
N LEU A 4 0.32 26.24 24.75
CA LEU A 4 -0.46 25.26 23.98
C LEU A 4 0.14 23.87 24.18
N GLY A 5 1.46 23.75 24.01
CA GLY A 5 2.19 22.52 24.22
C GLY A 5 2.06 21.98 25.65
N ARG A 6 2.12 22.87 26.65
CA ARG A 6 1.86 22.49 28.05
C ARG A 6 0.43 21.99 28.26
N GLU A 7 -0.57 22.66 27.69
CA GLU A 7 -1.97 22.22 27.76
C GLU A 7 -2.15 20.81 27.16
N LEU A 8 -1.47 20.50 26.04
CA LEU A 8 -1.50 19.16 25.46
C LEU A 8 -0.77 18.14 26.33
N LEU A 9 0.40 18.46 26.87
CA LEU A 9 1.16 17.57 27.77
C LEU A 9 0.36 17.25 29.04
N ASP A 10 -0.19 18.28 29.70
CA ASP A 10 -0.98 18.12 30.94
C ASP A 10 -2.22 17.25 30.68
N PHE A 11 -2.89 17.45 29.54
CA PHE A 11 -4.00 16.62 29.12
C PHE A 11 -3.57 15.15 28.89
N LEU A 12 -2.50 14.92 28.11
CA LEU A 12 -1.99 13.58 27.85
C LEU A 12 -1.47 12.91 29.14
N ALA A 13 -1.01 13.66 30.13
CA ALA A 13 -0.55 13.14 31.42
C ALA A 13 -1.69 12.70 32.37
N THR A 14 -2.96 12.93 32.02
CA THR A 14 -4.10 12.48 32.83
C THR A 14 -4.14 10.95 32.96
N PHE A 15 -4.68 10.47 34.09
CA PHE A 15 -4.73 9.03 34.41
C PHE A 15 -5.37 8.16 33.30
N PRO A 16 -6.52 8.54 32.69
CA PRO A 16 -7.10 7.74 31.60
C PRO A 16 -6.16 7.60 30.39
N LEU A 17 -5.48 8.69 30.01
CA LEU A 17 -4.60 8.68 28.83
C LEU A 17 -3.24 8.04 29.10
N LYS A 18 -2.73 8.11 30.32
CA LYS A 18 -1.63 7.23 30.75
C LYS A 18 -2.03 5.76 30.62
N GLY A 19 -3.22 5.40 31.11
CA GLY A 19 -3.77 4.04 30.97
C GLY A 19 -3.87 3.59 29.50
N ALA A 20 -4.33 4.47 28.61
CA ALA A 20 -4.44 4.19 27.18
C ALA A 20 -3.07 3.92 26.50
N ARG A 21 -1.99 4.53 26.98
CA ARG A 21 -0.63 4.36 26.41
C ARG A 21 0.13 3.17 26.98
N ASN A 22 -0.24 2.69 28.16
CA ASN A 22 0.52 1.71 28.94
C ASN A 22 0.90 0.46 28.12
N GLU A 23 -0.04 -0.11 27.38
CA GLU A 23 0.22 -1.32 26.57
C GLU A 23 1.26 -1.05 25.47
N LEU A 24 1.13 0.06 24.73
CA LEU A 24 2.09 0.48 23.72
C LEU A 24 3.47 0.73 24.34
N TYR A 25 3.51 1.45 25.45
CA TYR A 25 4.76 1.85 26.09
C TYR A 25 5.51 0.67 26.68
N ASN A 26 4.80 -0.32 27.25
CA ASN A 26 5.40 -1.57 27.66
C ASN A 26 6.05 -2.32 26.49
N LEU A 27 5.41 -2.33 25.30
CA LEU A 27 6.02 -2.95 24.11
C LEU A 27 7.27 -2.23 23.62
N LEU A 28 7.31 -0.90 23.77
CA LEU A 28 8.43 -0.05 23.35
C LEU A 28 9.47 0.19 24.46
N GLU A 29 9.27 -0.43 25.63
CA GLU A 29 10.05 -0.20 26.85
C GLU A 29 10.22 1.30 27.15
N ALA A 30 9.14 2.07 26.97
CA ALA A 30 9.11 3.51 27.15
C ALA A 30 8.76 3.90 28.60
N ASP A 31 9.14 5.11 28.97
CA ASP A 31 8.79 5.70 30.27
C ASP A 31 7.37 6.26 30.22
N ASP A 32 6.45 5.68 31.00
CA ASP A 32 5.04 6.07 31.11
C ASP A 32 4.80 7.51 31.60
N ASP A 33 5.81 8.13 32.24
CA ASP A 33 5.75 9.52 32.67
C ASP A 33 6.10 10.51 31.55
N GLU A 34 6.64 10.04 30.42
CA GLU A 34 6.98 10.88 29.26
C GLU A 34 6.01 10.67 28.10
N VAL A 35 5.58 11.75 27.44
CA VAL A 35 4.83 11.63 26.18
C VAL A 35 5.81 11.63 25.02
N ASN A 36 5.76 10.60 24.17
CA ASN A 36 6.67 10.43 23.04
C ASN A 36 5.92 10.45 21.71
N VAL A 37 6.63 10.84 20.66
CA VAL A 37 6.21 10.72 19.25
C VAL A 37 7.33 10.03 18.47
N TYR A 38 6.98 9.44 17.33
CA TYR A 38 7.86 8.48 16.66
C TYR A 38 8.07 8.76 15.18
N TYR A 39 9.29 8.56 14.69
CA TYR A 39 9.66 8.67 13.28
C TYR A 39 10.25 7.35 12.78
N LEU A 40 9.75 6.85 11.65
CA LEU A 40 10.27 5.61 11.04
C LEU A 40 11.26 5.94 9.93
N THR A 41 12.39 5.25 9.92
CA THR A 41 13.45 5.47 8.93
C THR A 41 14.26 4.20 8.69
N PRO A 42 14.71 3.88 7.46
CA PRO A 42 15.73 2.86 7.30
C PRO A 42 17.07 3.33 7.87
N LEU A 43 17.97 2.39 8.20
CA LEU A 43 19.30 2.66 8.73
C LEU A 43 20.14 3.50 7.76
N PHE A 44 20.01 3.27 6.45
CA PHE A 44 20.62 4.10 5.43
C PHE A 44 20.27 5.60 5.61
N ASN A 45 18.99 5.92 5.82
CA ASN A 45 18.54 7.30 6.04
C ASN A 45 18.93 7.81 7.44
N LEU A 46 18.97 6.95 8.46
CA LEU A 46 19.45 7.32 9.78
C LEU A 46 20.91 7.80 9.73
N LYS A 47 21.75 7.16 8.90
CA LYS A 47 23.12 7.62 8.65
C LYS A 47 23.15 9.04 8.11
N SER A 48 22.28 9.37 7.15
CA SER A 48 22.13 10.74 6.65
C SER A 48 21.63 11.70 7.72
N ILE A 49 20.63 11.31 8.52
CA ILE A 49 20.10 12.14 9.63
C ILE A 49 21.21 12.49 10.63
N VAL A 50 22.06 11.52 10.99
CA VAL A 50 23.18 11.75 11.91
C VAL A 50 24.25 12.63 11.27
N ALA A 51 24.57 12.41 9.99
CA ALA A 51 25.58 13.18 9.26
C ALA A 51 25.14 14.64 9.02
N ASP A 52 23.87 14.85 8.67
CA ASP A 52 23.27 16.16 8.41
C ASP A 52 22.93 16.91 9.72
N GLY A 53 22.98 16.21 10.87
CA GLY A 53 22.69 16.78 12.18
C GLY A 53 21.19 16.91 12.51
N GLY A 54 20.29 16.30 11.72
CA GLY A 54 18.86 16.37 11.97
C GLY A 54 17.96 15.69 10.94
N ILE A 55 16.65 15.72 11.20
CA ILE A 55 15.62 15.13 10.35
C ILE A 55 15.14 16.18 9.35
N LYS A 56 15.19 15.85 8.05
CA LYS A 56 14.71 16.70 6.95
C LYS A 56 13.22 16.47 6.68
N CYS A 57 12.50 17.52 6.30
CA CYS A 57 11.17 17.36 5.75
C CYS A 57 11.23 16.75 4.35
N ARG A 58 10.10 16.21 3.88
CA ARG A 58 10.02 15.55 2.57
C ARG A 58 10.43 16.50 1.43
N ALA A 59 9.98 17.75 1.46
CA ALA A 59 10.24 18.72 0.40
C ALA A 59 11.74 19.08 0.25
N MET A 60 12.57 18.80 1.26
CA MET A 60 14.02 18.94 1.18
C MET A 60 14.69 17.73 0.50
N MET A 61 13.98 16.62 0.38
CA MET A 61 14.51 15.43 -0.29
C MET A 61 14.37 15.61 -1.81
N GLY A 62 15.44 15.32 -2.55
CA GLY A 62 15.42 15.39 -4.01
C GLY A 62 14.45 14.38 -4.64
N SER A 63 14.16 14.55 -5.93
CA SER A 63 13.29 13.65 -6.71
C SER A 63 13.76 12.20 -6.75
N ASP A 64 15.05 11.97 -6.46
CA ASP A 64 15.71 10.67 -6.62
C ASP A 64 15.52 9.76 -5.40
N VAL A 65 14.95 10.27 -4.32
CA VAL A 65 14.68 9.50 -3.12
C VAL A 65 13.42 8.65 -3.32
N THR A 66 13.59 7.34 -3.25
CA THR A 66 12.48 6.40 -3.33
C THR A 66 11.68 6.44 -2.02
N ASP A 67 10.42 6.87 -2.11
CA ASP A 67 9.50 6.83 -1.00
C ASP A 67 9.01 5.40 -0.77
N LEU A 68 8.95 4.99 0.50
CA LEU A 68 8.44 3.68 0.90
C LEU A 68 6.90 3.67 1.04
N SER A 69 6.25 4.82 0.94
CA SER A 69 4.79 4.95 0.90
C SER A 69 4.25 5.05 -0.53
N GLY A 70 3.02 4.56 -0.73
CA GLY A 70 2.36 4.52 -2.03
C GLY A 70 2.03 5.92 -2.60
N GLN A 71 1.93 6.02 -3.93
CA GLN A 71 1.67 7.28 -4.63
C GLN A 71 0.31 7.91 -4.27
N GLU A 72 -0.70 7.08 -3.99
CA GLU A 72 -2.03 7.51 -3.52
C GLU A 72 -1.93 8.29 -2.20
N VAL A 73 -1.17 7.77 -1.24
CA VAL A 73 -0.94 8.41 0.07
C VAL A 73 -0.29 9.78 -0.15
N GLN A 74 0.69 9.87 -1.03
CA GLN A 74 1.39 11.12 -1.32
C GLN A 74 0.49 12.15 -2.00
N ARG A 75 -0.35 11.73 -2.93
CA ARG A 75 -1.30 12.64 -3.59
C ARG A 75 -2.34 13.19 -2.61
N ARG A 76 -2.87 12.35 -1.73
CA ARG A 76 -3.83 12.78 -0.69
C ARG A 76 -3.18 13.71 0.34
N ARG A 77 -1.86 13.65 0.46
CA ARG A 77 -1.05 14.56 1.27
C ARG A 77 -0.60 15.82 0.53
N ASP A 78 -1.13 16.18 -0.64
CA ASP A 78 -0.92 17.54 -1.18
C ASP A 78 -1.91 18.55 -0.56
N ILE A 79 -1.88 18.64 0.77
CA ILE A 79 -2.74 19.50 1.59
C ILE A 79 -1.91 20.52 2.38
N SER A 80 -2.55 21.64 2.74
CA SER A 80 -1.98 22.63 3.65
C SER A 80 -2.63 22.52 5.02
N LEU A 81 -1.80 22.61 6.06
CA LEU A 81 -2.20 22.48 7.45
C LEU A 81 -1.97 23.80 8.17
N LYS A 82 -2.85 24.10 9.13
CA LYS A 82 -2.67 25.19 10.08
C LYS A 82 -1.85 24.70 11.26
N LEU A 83 -0.69 25.30 11.47
CA LEU A 83 0.15 25.07 12.63
C LEU A 83 0.19 26.32 13.51
N ALA A 84 0.40 26.12 14.80
CA ALA A 84 0.50 27.24 15.74
C ALA A 84 1.70 27.12 16.66
N GLN A 85 2.08 28.29 17.17
CA GLN A 85 3.06 28.47 18.22
C GLN A 85 2.48 29.45 19.27
N LYS A 86 2.78 29.24 20.56
CA LYS A 86 2.52 30.12 21.73
C LYS A 86 1.14 30.84 21.77
N VAL A 87 0.33 30.55 22.80
CA VAL A 87 -1.01 31.16 23.02
C VAL A 87 -1.03 32.69 23.04
N SER A 88 0.01 33.37 23.54
CA SER A 88 -0.06 34.82 23.79
C SER A 88 -0.16 35.68 22.53
N SER A 89 0.28 35.18 21.38
CA SER A 89 0.14 35.82 20.05
C SER A 89 -0.68 34.99 19.06
N TYR A 90 -0.85 33.68 19.28
CA TYR A 90 -1.40 32.74 18.30
C TYR A 90 -0.76 32.94 16.92
N ASP A 91 0.57 32.91 16.88
CA ASP A 91 1.29 32.94 15.61
C ASP A 91 0.98 31.64 14.86
N LYS A 92 0.20 31.79 13.79
CA LYS A 92 -0.29 30.70 12.95
C LYS A 92 0.39 30.76 11.61
N ILE A 93 0.72 29.59 11.11
CA ILE A 93 1.25 29.42 9.76
C ILE A 93 0.42 28.40 9.01
N ASP A 94 0.28 28.61 7.71
CA ASP A 94 -0.24 27.64 6.77
C ASP A 94 0.95 27.03 6.00
N LYS A 95 1.14 25.72 6.10
CA LYS A 95 2.23 25.01 5.41
C LYS A 95 1.71 23.77 4.73
N LYS A 96 2.27 23.46 3.56
CA LYS A 96 2.07 22.15 2.94
C LYS A 96 2.65 21.09 3.86
N ILE A 97 1.93 19.99 4.09
CA ILE A 97 2.39 18.88 4.93
C ILE A 97 3.76 18.33 4.49
N HIS A 98 4.08 18.34 3.19
CA HIS A 98 5.40 17.94 2.69
C HIS A 98 6.54 18.89 3.05
N GLY A 99 6.23 20.15 3.39
CA GLY A 99 7.16 21.11 3.98
C GLY A 99 7.30 20.97 5.49
N CYS A 100 6.57 20.04 6.12
CA CYS A 100 6.61 19.74 7.55
C CYS A 100 7.29 18.37 7.79
N ILE A 101 7.58 18.08 9.05
CA ILE A 101 7.99 16.75 9.50
C ILE A 101 6.80 16.12 10.24
N ASN A 102 6.51 14.87 9.91
CA ASN A 102 5.39 14.12 10.45
C ASN A 102 5.90 13.01 11.35
N PHE A 103 5.32 12.91 12.53
CA PHE A 103 5.58 11.88 13.52
C PHE A 103 4.30 11.12 13.81
N PHE A 104 4.42 9.87 14.22
CA PHE A 104 3.30 9.07 14.68
C PHE A 104 3.14 9.18 16.19
N TRP A 105 1.90 9.19 16.67
CA TRP A 105 1.60 8.97 18.09
C TRP A 105 1.85 7.52 18.51
N ASN A 106 1.64 6.59 17.57
CA ASN A 106 1.82 5.16 17.75
C ASN A 106 2.59 4.60 16.53
N PRO A 107 3.83 4.12 16.69
CA PRO A 107 4.62 3.58 15.58
C PRO A 107 4.22 2.16 15.19
N LEU A 108 3.30 1.52 15.93
CA LEU A 108 2.78 0.20 15.65
C LEU A 108 1.45 0.38 14.92
N ASN A 109 1.46 0.38 13.59
CA ASN A 109 0.30 0.56 12.73
C ASN A 109 0.58 -0.03 11.33
N ASP A 110 -0.39 -0.09 10.42
CA ASP A 110 -0.16 -0.70 9.09
C ASP A 110 0.87 0.08 8.27
N THR A 111 1.05 1.38 8.54
CA THR A 111 2.11 2.17 7.89
C THR A 111 3.48 1.63 8.27
N SER A 112 3.70 1.21 9.52
CA SER A 112 4.98 0.63 9.93
C SER A 112 5.19 -0.78 9.37
N TYR A 113 4.14 -1.60 9.29
CA TYR A 113 4.21 -2.89 8.58
C TYR A 113 4.57 -2.69 7.10
N ALA A 114 3.88 -1.78 6.40
CA ALA A 114 4.14 -1.45 5.01
C ALA A 114 5.57 -0.94 4.81
N PHE A 115 6.03 -0.05 5.69
CA PHE A 115 7.36 0.53 5.65
C PHE A 115 8.45 -0.55 5.80
N GLN A 116 8.30 -1.45 6.78
CA GLN A 116 9.22 -2.57 7.00
C GLN A 116 9.25 -3.54 5.81
N ARG A 117 8.08 -3.87 5.25
CA ARG A 117 8.01 -4.72 4.04
C ARG A 117 8.71 -4.06 2.86
N ASN A 118 8.39 -2.80 2.57
CA ASN A 118 8.93 -2.09 1.40
C ASN A 118 10.44 -1.83 1.54
N ALA A 119 10.95 -1.66 2.77
CA ALA A 119 12.37 -1.63 3.06
C ALA A 119 13.08 -2.93 2.62
N LEU A 120 12.51 -4.11 2.89
CA LEU A 120 13.05 -5.40 2.44
C LEU A 120 13.05 -5.53 0.91
N LEU A 121 11.99 -5.06 0.24
CA LEU A 121 11.90 -5.06 -1.22
C LEU A 121 12.98 -4.16 -1.84
N LEU A 122 13.14 -2.95 -1.31
CA LEU A 122 14.12 -1.99 -1.82
C LEU A 122 15.55 -2.45 -1.53
N ALA A 123 15.82 -3.05 -0.38
CA ALA A 123 17.12 -3.66 -0.06
C ALA A 123 17.50 -4.73 -1.09
N ALA A 124 16.54 -5.56 -1.49
CA ALA A 124 16.78 -6.59 -2.50
C ALA A 124 16.97 -6.03 -3.93
N ASP A 125 16.33 -4.90 -4.25
CA ASP A 125 16.49 -4.24 -5.55
C ASP A 125 17.80 -3.46 -5.67
N LYS A 126 18.25 -2.86 -4.56
CA LYS A 126 19.47 -2.04 -4.48
C LYS A 126 20.72 -2.81 -4.04
N ASP A 127 20.54 -4.06 -3.65
CA ASP A 127 21.59 -4.90 -3.07
C ASP A 127 22.25 -4.30 -1.82
N ASP A 128 21.45 -3.68 -0.94
CA ASP A 128 21.93 -2.98 0.26
C ASP A 128 21.09 -3.35 1.50
N ASP A 129 21.68 -4.13 2.42
CA ASP A 129 21.01 -4.58 3.64
C ASP A 129 20.69 -3.43 4.62
N THR A 130 21.40 -2.31 4.54
CA THR A 130 21.14 -1.16 5.42
C THR A 130 19.80 -0.49 5.10
N ILE A 131 19.27 -0.69 3.90
CA ILE A 131 17.93 -0.24 3.53
C ILE A 131 16.87 -1.10 4.23
N GLY A 132 17.12 -2.41 4.36
CA GLY A 132 16.17 -3.38 4.91
C GLY A 132 16.03 -3.33 6.43
N ILE A 133 16.85 -2.52 7.11
CA ILE A 133 16.86 -2.38 8.56
C ILE A 133 16.14 -1.10 8.93
N VAL A 134 14.94 -1.25 9.50
CA VAL A 134 14.13 -0.12 9.95
C VAL A 134 14.48 0.24 11.39
N CYS A 135 14.59 1.54 11.64
CA CYS A 135 14.78 2.14 12.95
C CYS A 135 13.56 3.01 13.29
N ILE A 136 13.20 3.06 14.57
CA ILE A 136 12.18 3.98 15.09
C ILE A 136 12.90 5.01 15.95
N LEU A 137 12.82 6.28 15.57
CA LEU A 137 13.35 7.39 16.37
C LEU A 137 12.25 7.83 17.32
N GLU A 138 12.56 7.76 18.62
CA GLU A 138 11.68 8.24 19.68
C GLU A 138 12.10 9.65 20.09
N MET A 139 11.16 10.59 20.06
CA MET A 139 11.36 11.96 20.51
C MET A 139 10.43 12.29 21.66
N ARG A 140 10.96 13.01 22.66
CA ARG A 140 10.14 13.55 23.75
C ARG A 140 9.28 14.68 23.22
N LEU A 141 7.97 14.60 23.44
CA LEU A 141 7.04 15.64 23.02
C LEU A 141 7.37 16.99 23.69
N SER A 142 7.80 16.97 24.95
CA SER A 142 8.19 18.17 25.69
C SER A 142 9.32 18.97 25.04
N ALA A 143 10.29 18.30 24.41
CA ALA A 143 11.41 18.96 23.73
C ALA A 143 10.94 19.85 22.57
N PHE A 144 9.85 19.46 21.89
CA PHE A 144 9.22 20.30 20.86
C PHE A 144 8.63 21.58 21.45
N PHE A 145 7.95 21.48 22.58
CA PHE A 145 7.29 22.63 23.21
C PHE A 145 8.24 23.52 24.00
N GLU A 146 9.45 23.05 24.31
CA GLU A 146 10.52 23.85 24.88
C GLU A 146 11.22 24.75 23.85
N SER A 147 11.09 24.43 22.56
CA SER A 147 11.69 25.20 21.47
C SER A 147 10.77 26.30 20.97
N ASP A 148 11.31 27.52 20.90
CA ASP A 148 10.63 28.69 20.31
C ASP A 148 10.66 28.70 18.77
N SER A 149 11.20 27.66 18.14
CA SER A 149 11.26 27.52 16.68
C SER A 149 10.21 26.52 16.15
N VAL A 150 9.41 25.91 17.03
CA VAL A 150 8.44 24.88 16.64
C VAL A 150 7.05 25.48 16.50
N TYR A 151 6.44 25.20 15.35
CA TYR A 151 5.01 25.27 15.12
C TYR A 151 4.47 23.85 15.01
N TRP A 152 3.28 23.59 15.55
CA TRP A 152 2.76 22.23 15.56
C TRP A 152 1.25 22.15 15.34
N SER A 153 0.81 20.95 14.96
CA SER A 153 -0.58 20.52 14.92
C SER A 153 -0.62 19.01 15.15
N THR A 154 -1.78 18.47 15.53
CA THR A 154 -2.03 17.03 15.65
C THR A 154 -3.26 16.61 14.84
N SER A 155 -3.29 15.39 14.34
CA SER A 155 -4.45 14.80 13.67
C SER A 155 -5.04 13.67 14.51
N LYS A 156 -6.34 13.38 14.30
CA LYS A 156 -7.02 12.25 14.94
C LYS A 156 -6.84 10.92 14.21
N GLN A 157 -6.38 10.98 12.96
CA GLN A 157 -6.24 9.88 12.02
C GLN A 157 -5.10 10.18 11.05
N ASN A 158 -4.73 9.20 10.22
CA ASN A 158 -3.80 9.39 9.12
C ASN A 158 -4.24 10.54 8.20
N LEU A 159 -3.34 11.48 7.93
CA LEU A 159 -3.64 12.69 7.14
C LEU A 159 -3.93 12.41 5.67
N ALA A 160 -3.57 11.24 5.15
CA ALA A 160 -3.97 10.81 3.81
C ALA A 160 -5.42 10.30 3.77
N SER A 161 -6.02 9.92 4.90
CA SER A 161 -7.42 9.49 4.96
C SER A 161 -8.35 10.58 5.49
N ASN A 162 -7.81 11.50 6.29
CA ASN A 162 -8.54 12.60 6.90
C ASN A 162 -7.64 13.82 7.00
N ASP A 163 -7.93 14.87 6.24
CA ASP A 163 -7.11 16.09 6.19
C ASP A 163 -7.22 16.98 7.44
N PHE A 164 -8.04 16.58 8.43
CA PHE A 164 -8.25 17.35 9.64
C PHE A 164 -7.06 17.28 10.60
N SER A 165 -6.52 18.45 10.92
CA SER A 165 -5.56 18.66 12.01
C SER A 165 -5.97 19.84 12.89
N THR A 166 -5.52 19.83 14.15
CA THR A 166 -5.75 20.91 15.11
C THR A 166 -4.63 21.04 16.12
N PHE A 167 -4.53 22.20 16.76
CA PHE A 167 -3.70 22.49 17.94
C PHE A 167 -4.54 23.02 19.10
N LEU A 168 -5.88 23.04 18.94
CA LEU A 168 -6.81 23.62 19.90
C LEU A 168 -7.36 22.55 20.83
N SER A 169 -7.30 22.80 22.13
CA SER A 169 -7.74 21.87 23.19
C SER A 169 -9.19 21.44 23.05
N GLY A 170 -10.10 22.35 22.70
CA GLY A 170 -11.51 22.03 22.46
C GLY A 170 -11.74 20.97 21.37
N PHE A 171 -10.78 20.73 20.48
CA PHE A 171 -10.88 19.73 19.42
C PHE A 171 -10.07 18.47 19.71
N TYR A 172 -8.78 18.57 20.07
CA TYR A 172 -7.96 17.38 20.28
C TYR A 172 -8.40 16.56 21.50
N THR A 173 -9.08 17.17 22.47
CA THR A 173 -9.65 16.46 23.63
C THR A 173 -10.79 15.52 23.24
N GLN A 174 -11.37 15.70 22.05
CA GLN A 174 -12.43 14.84 21.50
C GLN A 174 -11.89 13.69 20.65
N PHE A 175 -10.57 13.58 20.48
CA PHE A 175 -9.99 12.48 19.72
C PHE A 175 -10.14 11.18 20.50
N ASP A 176 -10.29 10.08 19.76
CA ASP A 176 -10.32 8.75 20.34
C ASP A 176 -8.88 8.28 20.66
N TRP A 177 -8.33 8.81 21.74
CA TRP A 177 -6.96 8.54 22.16
C TRP A 177 -6.73 7.09 22.57
N GLU A 178 -7.76 6.40 23.07
CA GLU A 178 -7.68 4.97 23.37
C GLU A 178 -7.41 4.18 22.08
N THR A 179 -8.16 4.46 21.02
CA THR A 179 -7.93 3.82 19.71
C THR A 179 -6.61 4.25 19.07
N ILE A 180 -6.19 5.52 19.20
CA ILE A 180 -4.90 6.01 18.69
C ILE A 180 -3.72 5.23 19.31
N PHE A 181 -3.74 5.02 20.63
CA PHE A 181 -2.66 4.32 21.34
C PHE A 181 -2.82 2.80 21.39
N SER A 182 -3.98 2.27 20.98
CA SER A 182 -4.24 0.83 20.94
C SER A 182 -3.23 0.09 20.07
N ILE A 183 -2.88 -1.12 20.48
CA ILE A 183 -2.06 -2.05 19.69
C ILE A 183 -2.90 -3.16 19.05
N GLN A 184 -4.22 -3.16 19.28
CA GLN A 184 -5.13 -4.18 18.75
C GLN A 184 -5.21 -4.10 17.23
N ASP A 185 -4.98 -5.23 16.59
CA ASP A 185 -4.99 -5.39 15.14
C ASP A 185 -6.44 -5.47 14.62
N ASP A 186 -7.04 -4.31 14.39
CA ASP A 186 -8.32 -4.16 13.70
C ASP A 186 -8.20 -3.16 12.54
N ILE A 187 -8.68 -3.56 11.37
CA ILE A 187 -8.66 -2.76 10.13
C ILE A 187 -9.35 -1.41 10.35
N ASN A 188 -10.41 -1.37 11.15
CA ASN A 188 -11.18 -0.15 11.39
C ASN A 188 -10.45 0.86 12.30
N THR A 189 -9.52 0.38 13.13
CA THR A 189 -8.79 1.19 14.12
C THR A 189 -7.46 1.71 13.57
N ASN A 190 -6.89 1.06 12.54
CA ASN A 190 -5.58 1.43 12.00
C ASN A 190 -5.48 2.88 11.50
N GLN A 191 -6.55 3.41 10.90
CA GLN A 191 -6.59 4.83 10.50
C GLN A 191 -6.38 5.79 11.68
N PHE A 192 -6.81 5.42 12.88
CA PHE A 192 -6.59 6.19 14.11
C PHE A 192 -5.21 5.91 14.71
N ARG A 193 -4.74 4.65 14.71
CA ARG A 193 -3.37 4.31 15.15
C ARG A 193 -2.28 4.98 14.30
N SER A 194 -2.63 5.32 13.07
CA SER A 194 -1.80 6.11 12.15
C SER A 194 -1.96 7.63 12.33
N ALA A 195 -2.54 8.10 13.44
CA ALA A 195 -2.63 9.52 13.78
C ALA A 195 -1.25 10.16 13.93
N GLU A 196 -1.18 11.45 13.62
CA GLU A 196 0.09 12.14 13.39
C GLU A 196 0.25 13.37 14.28
N PHE A 197 1.48 13.61 14.73
CA PHE A 197 1.95 14.87 15.26
C PHE A 197 2.82 15.54 14.20
N ILE A 198 2.47 16.77 13.81
CA ILE A 198 3.08 17.46 12.69
C ILE A 198 3.80 18.68 13.22
N THR A 199 5.04 18.86 12.77
CA THR A 199 5.87 19.99 13.16
C THR A 199 6.45 20.73 11.97
N PHE A 200 6.58 22.03 12.14
CA PHE A 200 7.40 22.90 11.29
C PHE A 200 8.42 23.59 12.20
N TYR A 201 9.70 23.42 11.88
CA TYR A 201 10.82 23.96 12.64
C TYR A 201 11.47 25.10 11.87
N GLY A 202 11.69 26.24 12.52
CA GLY A 202 12.44 27.36 11.96
C GLY A 202 11.59 28.56 11.55
N ASP A 203 12.02 29.26 10.51
CA ASP A 203 11.43 30.52 10.06
C ASP A 203 10.03 30.32 9.44
N SER A 204 9.02 30.97 10.03
CA SER A 204 7.64 30.94 9.56
C SER A 204 7.45 31.45 8.13
N THR A 205 8.38 32.25 7.61
CA THR A 205 8.33 32.74 6.22
C THR A 205 8.80 31.70 5.20
N SER A 206 9.62 30.72 5.61
CA SER A 206 10.14 29.67 4.72
C SER A 206 9.04 28.71 4.27
N PRO A 207 8.97 28.31 2.98
CA PRO A 207 7.97 27.34 2.53
C PRO A 207 8.20 25.92 3.08
N ILE A 208 9.41 25.64 3.58
CA ILE A 208 9.84 24.33 4.07
C ILE A 208 10.47 24.47 5.46
N SER A 209 10.27 23.47 6.30
CA SER A 209 10.88 23.39 7.62
C SER A 209 12.40 23.26 7.51
N ASP A 210 13.11 23.90 8.42
CA ASP A 210 14.49 23.58 8.73
C ASP A 210 14.59 22.14 9.29
N LEU A 211 15.81 21.61 9.35
CA LEU A 211 16.07 20.30 9.95
C LEU A 211 15.70 20.30 11.43
N ILE A 212 14.98 19.26 11.89
CA ILE A 212 14.78 19.04 13.32
C ILE A 212 16.08 18.50 13.90
N PRO A 213 16.74 19.22 14.83
CA PRO A 213 18.07 18.84 15.29
C PRO A 213 18.10 17.44 15.91
N ALA A 214 19.17 16.69 15.67
CA ALA A 214 19.33 15.32 16.16
C ALA A 214 19.27 15.21 17.69
N GLN A 215 19.46 16.30 18.44
CA GLN A 215 19.27 16.34 19.90
C GLN A 215 17.83 16.07 20.36
N PHE A 216 16.84 16.21 19.48
CA PHE A 216 15.45 15.85 19.76
C PHE A 216 15.25 14.32 19.85
N ILE A 217 16.13 13.55 19.21
CA ILE A 217 16.09 12.08 19.22
C ILE A 217 16.59 11.60 20.58
N LYS A 218 15.66 11.13 21.41
CA LYS A 218 15.93 10.58 22.74
C LYS A 218 16.53 9.18 22.63
N ARG A 219 15.85 8.29 21.89
CA ARG A 219 16.25 6.89 21.68
C ARG A 219 16.07 6.50 20.21
N ILE A 220 16.85 5.52 19.78
CA ILE A 220 16.78 4.89 18.47
C ILE A 220 16.43 3.43 18.73
N LEU A 221 15.17 3.08 18.57
CA LEU A 221 14.70 1.71 18.76
C LEU A 221 15.05 0.89 17.50
N VAL A 222 15.62 -0.28 17.71
CA VAL A 222 16.07 -1.18 16.64
C VAL A 222 15.77 -2.62 17.00
N SER A 223 15.64 -3.51 16.02
CA SER A 223 15.60 -4.94 16.30
C SER A 223 16.92 -5.39 16.91
N ALA A 224 16.88 -6.13 18.03
CA ALA A 224 18.06 -6.56 18.78
C ALA A 224 19.10 -7.27 17.91
N GLN A 225 18.65 -8.05 16.91
CA GLN A 225 19.54 -8.76 15.99
C GLN A 225 20.48 -7.84 15.18
N TYR A 226 20.12 -6.56 15.00
CA TYR A 226 20.90 -5.60 14.21
C TYR A 226 21.73 -4.65 15.08
N GLU A 227 21.62 -4.71 16.40
CA GLU A 227 22.31 -3.79 17.31
C GLU A 227 23.83 -3.71 17.08
N PRO A 228 24.59 -4.83 16.96
CA PRO A 228 26.04 -4.75 16.79
C PRO A 228 26.44 -4.00 15.52
N MET A 229 25.74 -4.29 14.42
CA MET A 229 26.00 -3.69 13.12
C MET A 229 25.65 -2.20 13.10
N ILE A 230 24.56 -1.79 13.74
CA ILE A 230 24.17 -0.37 13.82
C ILE A 230 25.17 0.41 14.67
N LYS A 231 25.63 -0.16 15.80
CA LYS A 231 26.67 0.47 16.65
C LYS A 231 27.99 0.66 15.90
N GLU A 232 28.35 -0.28 15.03
CA GLU A 232 29.52 -0.17 14.15
C GLU A 232 29.36 0.93 13.10
N ILE A 233 28.21 1.01 12.43
CA ILE A 233 27.94 2.00 11.39
C ILE A 233 27.78 3.42 11.97
N LEU A 234 27.18 3.54 13.16
CA LEU A 234 26.81 4.82 13.79
C LEU A 234 27.38 4.96 15.22
N PRO A 235 28.71 4.98 15.37
CA PRO A 235 29.35 5.02 16.69
C PRO A 235 29.04 6.31 17.47
N SER A 236 28.73 7.41 16.77
CA SER A 236 28.41 8.71 17.39
C SER A 236 27.08 8.71 18.16
N VAL A 237 26.17 7.78 17.87
CA VAL A 237 24.85 7.67 18.52
C VAL A 237 24.66 6.33 19.23
N GLN A 238 25.73 5.55 19.43
CA GLN A 238 25.65 4.22 20.05
C GLN A 238 24.96 4.21 21.42
N ASN A 239 25.14 5.28 22.20
CA ASN A 239 24.53 5.44 23.53
C ASN A 239 23.02 5.72 23.49
N ARG A 240 22.47 5.97 22.30
CA ARG A 240 21.03 6.19 22.08
C ARG A 240 20.36 4.98 21.44
N ILE A 241 21.11 3.94 21.05
CA ILE A 241 20.56 2.73 20.45
C ILE A 241 19.94 1.87 21.55
N CYS A 242 18.66 1.54 21.38
CA CYS A 242 17.89 0.70 22.28
C CYS A 242 17.38 -0.53 21.51
N PRO A 243 18.02 -1.70 21.68
CA PRO A 243 17.56 -2.93 21.05
C PRO A 243 16.24 -3.38 21.67
N LEU A 244 15.31 -3.85 20.84
CA LEU A 244 14.07 -4.50 21.26
C LEU A 244 14.02 -5.92 20.70
N GLU A 245 13.65 -6.89 21.55
CA GLU A 245 13.44 -8.29 21.14
C GLU A 245 12.00 -8.56 20.65
N ASN A 246 11.10 -7.59 20.83
CA ASN A 246 9.68 -7.81 20.62
C ASN A 246 9.30 -7.92 19.13
N PRO A 247 8.80 -9.08 18.65
CA PRO A 247 8.45 -9.28 17.25
C PRO A 247 7.19 -8.51 16.81
N ASN A 248 6.44 -7.94 17.75
CA ASN A 248 5.28 -7.09 17.45
C ASN A 248 5.67 -5.63 17.16
N VAL A 249 6.95 -5.27 17.34
CA VAL A 249 7.52 -3.96 16.97
C VAL A 249 8.27 -4.07 15.65
N PHE A 250 9.17 -5.05 15.57
CA PHE A 250 9.93 -5.38 14.36
C PHE A 250 9.46 -6.74 13.85
N TYR A 251 8.63 -6.72 12.80
CA TYR A 251 7.96 -7.91 12.31
C TYR A 251 8.98 -8.92 11.74
N PRO A 252 8.80 -10.23 11.99
CA PRO A 252 9.59 -11.25 11.33
C PRO A 252 9.49 -11.13 9.81
N LYS A 253 10.60 -11.39 9.11
CA LYS A 253 10.70 -11.28 7.65
C LYS A 253 9.69 -12.20 6.95
N GLU A 254 9.43 -13.38 7.51
CA GLU A 254 8.44 -14.34 7.04
C GLU A 254 7.01 -13.77 7.11
N GLY A 255 6.72 -12.93 8.11
CA GLY A 255 5.45 -12.25 8.27
C GLY A 255 5.29 -11.10 7.26
N LEU A 256 6.36 -10.32 7.03
CA LEU A 256 6.39 -9.21 6.08
C LEU A 256 6.28 -9.66 4.62
N LEU A 257 6.86 -10.81 4.28
CA LEU A 257 6.90 -11.38 2.93
C LEU A 257 6.00 -12.62 2.77
N LYS A 258 4.93 -12.67 3.57
CA LYS A 258 4.00 -13.80 3.61
C LYS A 258 3.28 -13.98 2.27
N ALA A 259 2.88 -12.89 1.63
CA ALA A 259 2.14 -12.93 0.37
C ALA A 259 2.95 -13.59 -0.76
N GLU A 260 4.24 -13.26 -0.84
CA GLU A 260 5.19 -13.80 -1.79
C GLU A 260 5.36 -15.31 -1.63
N LYS A 261 5.60 -15.76 -0.40
CA LYS A 261 5.72 -17.19 -0.06
C LYS A 261 4.48 -17.97 -0.47
N HIS A 262 3.30 -17.40 -0.25
CA HIS A 262 2.05 -18.06 -0.63
C HIS A 262 1.76 -18.01 -2.14
N LEU A 263 2.13 -16.93 -2.83
CA LEU A 263 2.04 -16.88 -4.29
C LEU A 263 2.90 -17.97 -4.95
N ILE A 264 4.17 -18.11 -4.52
CA ILE A 264 5.08 -19.15 -5.02
C ILE A 264 4.49 -20.54 -4.79
N ARG A 265 3.95 -20.78 -3.59
CA ARG A 265 3.29 -22.05 -3.25
C ARG A 265 2.05 -22.30 -4.11
N ASN A 266 1.26 -21.27 -4.42
CA ASN A 266 0.08 -21.43 -5.27
C ASN A 266 0.45 -21.72 -6.72
N ILE A 267 1.52 -21.12 -7.23
CA ILE A 267 2.04 -21.43 -8.57
C ILE A 267 2.49 -22.89 -8.63
N ASP A 268 3.09 -23.40 -7.55
CA ASP A 268 3.41 -24.83 -7.42
C ASP A 268 2.16 -25.72 -7.48
N TYR A 269 1.06 -25.32 -6.84
CA TYR A 269 -0.19 -26.07 -6.94
C TYR A 269 -0.83 -25.99 -8.31
N LEU A 270 -0.79 -24.83 -8.95
CA LEU A 270 -1.35 -24.62 -10.30
C LEU A 270 -0.61 -25.46 -11.35
N GLN A 271 0.72 -25.56 -11.29
CA GLN A 271 1.48 -26.36 -12.26
C GLN A 271 1.22 -27.87 -12.16
N ASN A 272 0.74 -28.35 -11.00
CA ASN A 272 0.43 -29.75 -10.77
C ASN A 272 -1.01 -30.12 -11.16
N LEU A 273 -1.81 -29.16 -11.64
CA LEU A 273 -3.14 -29.45 -12.16
C LEU A 273 -3.06 -30.02 -13.57
N ALA A 274 -3.82 -31.10 -13.82
CA ALA A 274 -3.97 -31.71 -15.14
C ALA A 274 -4.96 -30.91 -16.03
N LEU A 275 -4.63 -29.65 -16.29
CA LEU A 275 -5.44 -28.75 -17.12
C LEU A 275 -5.28 -29.07 -18.61
N PRO A 276 -6.27 -28.74 -19.46
CA PRO A 276 -6.14 -28.88 -20.92
C PRO A 276 -4.99 -28.01 -21.45
N MET A 277 -4.85 -26.81 -20.89
CA MET A 277 -3.75 -25.88 -21.09
C MET A 277 -2.95 -25.78 -19.77
N PRO A 278 -1.82 -26.49 -19.63
CA PRO A 278 -1.05 -26.48 -18.39
C PRO A 278 -0.55 -25.07 -18.04
N LEU A 279 -0.78 -24.66 -16.78
CA LEU A 279 -0.23 -23.41 -16.25
C LEU A 279 1.05 -23.73 -15.45
N SER A 280 2.12 -24.09 -16.16
CA SER A 280 3.42 -24.34 -15.55
C SER A 280 4.03 -23.06 -14.96
N THR A 281 5.06 -23.21 -14.12
CA THR A 281 5.83 -22.07 -13.60
C THR A 281 6.37 -21.18 -14.74
N GLU A 282 6.94 -21.77 -15.79
CA GLU A 282 7.43 -21.03 -16.97
C GLU A 282 6.29 -20.32 -17.67
N LYS A 283 5.17 -21.02 -17.90
CA LYS A 283 4.05 -20.44 -18.62
C LYS A 283 3.43 -19.27 -17.87
N PHE A 284 3.32 -19.36 -16.54
CA PHE A 284 2.91 -18.23 -15.71
C PHE A 284 3.85 -17.03 -15.90
N CYS A 285 5.17 -17.26 -15.93
CA CYS A 285 6.15 -16.19 -16.17
C CYS A 285 6.04 -15.61 -17.58
N ASP A 286 5.80 -16.45 -18.60
CA ASP A 286 5.58 -15.99 -19.97
C ASP A 286 4.34 -15.10 -20.08
N LEU A 287 3.26 -15.41 -19.36
CA LEU A 287 2.06 -14.58 -19.28
C LEU A 287 2.35 -13.24 -18.60
N VAL A 288 3.14 -13.22 -17.52
CA VAL A 288 3.58 -11.95 -16.89
C VAL A 288 4.45 -11.12 -17.84
N ASN A 289 5.39 -11.75 -18.55
CA ASN A 289 6.23 -11.07 -19.54
C ASN A 289 5.41 -10.52 -20.71
N THR A 290 4.48 -11.31 -21.24
CA THR A 290 3.59 -10.88 -22.32
C THR A 290 2.71 -9.72 -21.87
N PHE A 291 2.14 -9.82 -20.66
CA PHE A 291 1.35 -8.76 -20.05
C PHE A 291 2.14 -7.46 -19.89
N SER A 292 3.41 -7.52 -19.49
CA SER A 292 4.24 -6.32 -19.33
C SER A 292 4.44 -5.49 -20.61
N ASN A 293 4.16 -6.07 -21.79
CA ASN A 293 4.24 -5.41 -23.10
C ASN A 293 2.86 -4.95 -23.62
N PHE A 294 1.80 -4.98 -22.79
CA PHE A 294 0.45 -4.63 -23.22
C PHE A 294 0.28 -3.16 -23.58
N LYS A 295 1.12 -2.28 -23.05
CA LYS A 295 1.14 -0.87 -23.46
C LYS A 295 1.37 -0.75 -24.96
N GLU A 296 2.32 -1.49 -25.50
CA GLU A 296 2.64 -1.55 -26.93
C GLU A 296 1.56 -2.30 -27.71
N GLN A 297 1.11 -3.46 -27.21
CA GLN A 297 0.13 -4.31 -27.92
C GLN A 297 -1.25 -3.65 -28.05
N LEU A 298 -1.69 -2.93 -27.02
CA LEU A 298 -2.96 -2.19 -27.01
C LEU A 298 -2.78 -0.74 -27.49
N GLY A 299 -1.55 -0.23 -27.51
CA GLY A 299 -1.23 1.15 -27.87
C GLY A 299 -1.90 2.16 -26.92
N CYS A 300 -2.02 1.83 -25.64
CA CYS A 300 -2.59 2.72 -24.62
C CYS A 300 -1.90 2.52 -23.26
N SER A 301 -1.62 3.65 -22.61
CA SER A 301 -1.19 3.69 -21.21
C SER A 301 -2.39 3.90 -20.31
N LEU A 302 -2.54 3.09 -19.27
CA LEU A 302 -3.55 3.30 -18.23
C LEU A 302 -3.11 4.47 -17.33
N THR A 303 -3.86 5.58 -17.37
CA THR A 303 -3.51 6.83 -16.68
C THR A 303 -4.77 7.48 -16.11
N ASP A 304 -4.60 8.42 -15.17
CA ASP A 304 -5.72 9.10 -14.51
C ASP A 304 -6.60 9.93 -15.46
N LYS A 305 -6.08 10.30 -16.63
CA LYS A 305 -6.79 11.07 -17.67
C LYS A 305 -8.05 10.40 -18.22
N TYR A 306 -8.17 9.07 -18.11
CA TYR A 306 -9.35 8.34 -18.56
C TYR A 306 -10.47 8.30 -17.50
N PHE A 307 -10.18 8.62 -16.25
CA PHE A 307 -11.19 8.58 -15.22
C PHE A 307 -12.00 9.88 -15.24
N ILE A 308 -13.33 9.77 -15.15
CA ILE A 308 -14.18 10.96 -14.99
C ILE A 308 -13.88 11.69 -13.68
N SER A 309 -13.44 10.94 -12.66
CA SER A 309 -13.07 11.43 -11.34
C SER A 309 -11.63 11.05 -11.04
N LYS A 310 -10.76 12.05 -10.95
CA LYS A 310 -9.35 11.86 -10.60
C LYS A 310 -9.16 11.21 -9.22
N ASN A 311 -10.15 11.30 -8.32
CA ASN A 311 -10.08 10.66 -7.01
C ASN A 311 -10.25 9.13 -7.11
N ILE A 312 -11.01 8.66 -8.10
CA ILE A 312 -11.18 7.22 -8.35
C ILE A 312 -9.91 6.61 -8.94
N ALA A 313 -9.22 7.32 -9.83
CA ALA A 313 -8.02 6.84 -10.53
C ALA A 313 -6.94 6.27 -9.60
N HIS A 314 -6.83 6.78 -8.38
CA HIS A 314 -5.89 6.29 -7.35
C HIS A 314 -6.66 5.82 -6.12
N SER A 315 -7.69 5.01 -6.31
CA SER A 315 -8.42 4.36 -5.23
C SER A 315 -8.42 2.85 -5.42
N PHE A 316 -9.15 2.13 -4.57
CA PHE A 316 -9.37 0.69 -4.72
C PHE A 316 -10.20 0.30 -5.96
N HIS A 317 -10.73 1.26 -6.72
CA HIS A 317 -11.35 1.10 -8.06
C HIS A 317 -10.49 1.69 -9.19
N GLY A 318 -9.26 2.11 -8.87
CA GLY A 318 -8.42 2.89 -9.77
C GLY A 318 -7.52 2.06 -10.68
N ILE A 319 -6.40 2.68 -11.05
CA ILE A 319 -5.37 2.13 -11.94
C ILE A 319 -4.88 0.75 -11.50
N SER A 320 -4.65 0.55 -10.20
CA SER A 320 -4.15 -0.72 -9.65
C SER A 320 -5.15 -1.86 -9.85
N HIS A 321 -6.44 -1.58 -9.64
CA HIS A 321 -7.53 -2.52 -9.84
C HIS A 321 -7.66 -2.91 -11.32
N ILE A 322 -7.80 -1.92 -12.22
CA ILE A 322 -7.93 -2.17 -13.65
C ILE A 322 -6.71 -2.95 -14.19
N THR A 323 -5.50 -2.63 -13.75
CA THR A 323 -4.29 -3.37 -14.15
C THR A 323 -4.37 -4.85 -13.74
N ARG A 324 -4.78 -5.15 -12.50
CA ARG A 324 -4.93 -6.55 -12.06
C ARG A 324 -6.08 -7.27 -12.75
N VAL A 325 -7.20 -6.60 -13.01
CA VAL A 325 -8.30 -7.19 -13.81
C VAL A 325 -7.80 -7.55 -15.20
N MET A 326 -7.09 -6.65 -15.89
CA MET A 326 -6.50 -6.94 -17.20
C MET A 326 -5.50 -8.10 -17.16
N PHE A 327 -4.72 -8.22 -16.08
CA PHE A 327 -3.82 -9.37 -15.86
C PHE A 327 -4.61 -10.68 -15.73
N TRP A 328 -5.71 -10.68 -14.96
CA TRP A 328 -6.58 -11.85 -14.86
C TRP A 328 -7.28 -12.16 -16.17
N VAL A 329 -7.76 -11.17 -16.94
CA VAL A 329 -8.28 -11.39 -18.29
C VAL A 329 -7.27 -12.12 -19.17
N HIS A 330 -5.99 -11.74 -19.12
CA HIS A 330 -4.93 -12.38 -19.90
C HIS A 330 -4.75 -13.85 -19.50
N ILE A 331 -4.69 -14.14 -18.20
CA ILE A 331 -4.59 -15.51 -17.70
C ILE A 331 -5.83 -16.34 -18.07
N LEU A 332 -7.03 -15.78 -17.91
CA LEU A 332 -8.29 -16.48 -18.24
C LEU A 332 -8.37 -16.78 -19.73
N CYS A 333 -8.00 -15.82 -20.60
CA CYS A 333 -7.93 -16.04 -22.04
C CYS A 333 -6.99 -17.18 -22.42
N TYR A 334 -5.82 -17.28 -21.77
CA TYR A 334 -4.91 -18.41 -21.97
C TYR A 334 -5.54 -19.74 -21.56
N LEU A 335 -6.17 -19.78 -20.38
CA LEU A 335 -6.77 -20.99 -19.83
C LEU A 335 -7.94 -21.51 -20.67
N THR A 336 -8.67 -20.62 -21.34
CA THR A 336 -9.81 -20.96 -22.19
C THR A 336 -9.46 -21.08 -23.68
N ASP A 337 -8.17 -21.06 -24.05
CA ASP A 337 -7.69 -21.06 -25.44
C ASP A 337 -8.40 -20.00 -26.31
N THR A 338 -8.56 -18.81 -25.75
CA THR A 338 -9.27 -17.70 -26.40
C THR A 338 -8.45 -17.15 -27.56
N ARG A 339 -9.09 -16.99 -28.72
CA ARG A 339 -8.46 -16.35 -29.89
C ARG A 339 -8.04 -14.91 -29.57
N TRP A 340 -6.88 -14.52 -30.09
CA TRP A 340 -6.32 -13.16 -29.90
C TRP A 340 -7.31 -12.01 -30.14
N GLN A 341 -8.17 -12.11 -31.15
CA GLN A 341 -9.16 -11.06 -31.42
C GLN A 341 -10.17 -10.88 -30.26
N THR A 342 -10.63 -11.99 -29.67
CA THR A 342 -11.55 -11.98 -28.53
C THR A 342 -10.82 -11.54 -27.26
N GLU A 343 -9.59 -12.00 -27.04
CA GLU A 343 -8.76 -11.54 -25.93
C GLU A 343 -8.54 -10.03 -25.99
N LYS A 344 -8.14 -9.49 -27.14
CA LYS A 344 -7.96 -8.06 -27.36
C LYS A 344 -9.22 -7.27 -26.98
N VAL A 345 -10.40 -7.81 -27.29
CA VAL A 345 -11.69 -7.21 -26.95
C VAL A 345 -11.97 -7.26 -25.46
N ALA A 346 -11.72 -8.39 -24.80
CA ALA A 346 -11.83 -8.54 -23.35
C ALA A 346 -10.86 -7.61 -22.61
N GLN A 347 -9.64 -7.41 -23.14
CA GLN A 347 -8.67 -6.46 -22.60
C GLN A 347 -9.16 -5.02 -22.68
N TYR A 348 -9.76 -4.60 -23.80
CA TYR A 348 -10.37 -3.27 -23.87
C TYR A 348 -11.60 -3.12 -22.97
N ALA A 349 -12.40 -4.18 -22.84
CA ALA A 349 -13.53 -4.17 -21.92
C ALA A 349 -13.05 -3.96 -20.48
N ALA A 350 -12.03 -4.71 -20.03
CA ALA A 350 -11.37 -4.53 -18.74
C ALA A 350 -10.73 -3.15 -18.59
N PHE A 351 -10.09 -2.62 -19.63
CA PHE A 351 -9.44 -1.31 -19.59
C PHE A 351 -10.43 -0.18 -19.25
N ILE A 352 -11.66 -0.22 -19.79
CA ILE A 352 -12.62 0.88 -19.65
C ILE A 352 -13.67 0.69 -18.55
N HIS A 353 -13.86 -0.52 -18.01
CA HIS A 353 -15.08 -0.87 -17.26
C HIS A 353 -15.40 0.07 -16.09
N ASP A 354 -14.38 0.56 -15.40
CA ASP A 354 -14.48 1.36 -14.18
C ASP A 354 -14.24 2.88 -14.37
N PHE A 355 -13.95 3.34 -15.60
CA PHE A 355 -13.56 4.74 -15.85
C PHE A 355 -14.65 5.79 -15.53
N CYS A 356 -15.91 5.39 -15.57
CA CYS A 356 -17.05 6.27 -15.33
C CYS A 356 -17.62 6.21 -13.90
N ARG A 357 -16.90 5.60 -12.95
CA ARG A 357 -17.29 5.67 -11.53
C ARG A 357 -17.18 7.10 -11.00
N LYS A 358 -18.21 7.54 -10.30
CA LYS A 358 -18.25 8.91 -9.71
C LYS A 358 -17.69 8.95 -8.30
N ASP A 359 -17.93 7.90 -7.52
CA ASP A 359 -17.53 7.77 -6.13
C ASP A 359 -17.20 6.30 -5.77
N HIS A 360 -16.96 6.04 -4.49
CA HIS A 360 -16.56 4.73 -3.97
C HIS A 360 -17.74 3.83 -3.57
N ARG A 361 -18.99 4.21 -3.87
CA ARG A 361 -20.16 3.42 -3.48
C ARG A 361 -20.24 2.16 -4.32
N MET A 362 -20.52 1.04 -3.65
CA MET A 362 -20.71 -0.27 -4.28
C MET A 362 -21.94 -0.32 -5.20
N GLU A 363 -22.92 0.58 -4.99
CA GLU A 363 -24.24 0.58 -5.67
C GLU A 363 -24.28 1.41 -6.96
N ASP A 364 -23.15 1.94 -7.46
CA ASP A 364 -23.14 2.60 -8.76
C ASP A 364 -23.28 1.55 -9.87
N GLU A 365 -24.50 1.09 -10.18
CA GLU A 365 -24.74 0.09 -11.22
C GLU A 365 -24.74 0.70 -12.65
N GLU A 366 -24.62 2.03 -12.75
CA GLU A 366 -24.72 2.76 -14.02
C GLU A 366 -23.36 3.07 -14.65
N HIS A 367 -22.25 3.04 -13.89
CA HIS A 367 -20.93 3.38 -14.43
C HIS A 367 -20.51 2.51 -15.62
N GLY A 368 -20.87 1.22 -15.64
CA GLY A 368 -20.61 0.34 -16.77
C GLY A 368 -21.30 0.83 -18.06
N PHE A 369 -22.60 1.18 -17.98
CA PHE A 369 -23.34 1.74 -19.11
C PHE A 369 -22.75 3.09 -19.57
N ALA A 370 -22.39 3.96 -18.62
CA ALA A 370 -21.75 5.24 -18.92
C ALA A 370 -20.40 5.05 -19.63
N ALA A 371 -19.57 4.11 -19.16
CA ALA A 371 -18.27 3.79 -19.75
C ALA A 371 -18.42 3.24 -21.18
N ALA A 372 -19.33 2.27 -21.39
CA ALA A 372 -19.58 1.70 -22.71
C ALA A 372 -19.99 2.77 -23.74
N ASN A 373 -20.81 3.75 -23.34
CA ASN A 373 -21.23 4.84 -24.21
C ASN A 373 -20.12 5.88 -24.43
N MET A 374 -19.45 6.32 -23.36
CA MET A 374 -18.41 7.35 -23.43
C MET A 374 -17.21 6.91 -24.27
N TYR A 375 -16.83 5.63 -24.19
CA TYR A 375 -15.64 5.09 -24.85
C TYR A 375 -15.92 4.38 -26.17
N LYS A 376 -17.14 4.43 -26.69
CA LYS A 376 -17.52 3.77 -27.96
C LYS A 376 -16.63 4.16 -29.13
N ASP A 377 -16.35 5.45 -29.31
CA ASP A 377 -15.53 5.92 -30.43
C ASP A 377 -14.04 5.61 -30.21
N PHE A 378 -13.58 5.59 -28.96
CA PHE A 378 -12.25 5.09 -28.62
C PHE A 378 -12.09 3.62 -29.03
N LEU A 379 -13.06 2.76 -28.70
CA LEU A 379 -13.05 1.34 -29.08
C LEU A 379 -13.01 1.15 -30.60
N ARG A 380 -13.76 1.96 -31.36
CA ARG A 380 -13.71 1.97 -32.83
C ARG A 380 -12.36 2.40 -33.37
N GLN A 381 -11.74 3.44 -32.80
CA GLN A 381 -10.40 3.89 -33.19
C GLN A 381 -9.34 2.81 -32.96
N LYS A 382 -9.53 1.94 -31.96
CA LYS A 382 -8.69 0.77 -31.70
C LYS A 382 -8.90 -0.41 -32.66
N ARG A 383 -9.73 -0.21 -33.70
CA ARG A 383 -10.03 -1.17 -34.78
C ARG A 383 -10.58 -2.49 -34.24
N ILE A 384 -11.45 -2.41 -33.23
CA ILE A 384 -12.25 -3.57 -32.81
C ILE A 384 -13.27 -3.87 -33.92
N PRO A 385 -13.39 -5.12 -34.40
CA PRO A 385 -14.41 -5.48 -35.40
C PRO A 385 -15.81 -5.14 -34.89
N ASP A 386 -16.69 -4.63 -35.75
CA ASP A 386 -18.06 -4.26 -35.34
C ASP A 386 -18.83 -5.44 -34.72
N SER A 387 -18.55 -6.67 -35.18
CA SER A 387 -19.13 -7.89 -34.63
C SER A 387 -18.74 -8.15 -33.16
N LEU A 388 -17.55 -7.69 -32.74
CA LEU A 388 -17.05 -7.82 -31.37
C LEU A 388 -17.20 -6.53 -30.55
N LEU A 389 -17.48 -5.39 -31.20
CA LEU A 389 -17.76 -4.14 -30.50
C LEU A 389 -19.02 -4.27 -29.64
N HIS A 390 -20.06 -4.95 -30.14
CA HIS A 390 -21.27 -5.23 -29.36
C HIS A 390 -20.95 -6.04 -28.10
N SER A 391 -20.20 -7.13 -28.27
CA SER A 391 -19.70 -7.98 -27.18
C SER A 391 -18.93 -7.19 -26.12
N CYS A 392 -18.00 -6.32 -26.54
CA CYS A 392 -17.26 -5.42 -25.65
C CYS A 392 -18.18 -4.50 -24.84
N MET A 393 -19.11 -3.80 -25.52
CA MET A 393 -20.02 -2.87 -24.89
C MET A 393 -20.99 -3.56 -23.94
N ASN A 394 -21.47 -4.75 -24.31
CA ASN A 394 -22.32 -5.59 -23.48
C ASN A 394 -21.58 -6.03 -22.21
N ALA A 395 -20.35 -6.56 -22.37
CA ALA A 395 -19.50 -6.94 -21.25
C ALA A 395 -19.33 -5.78 -20.25
N VAL A 396 -18.96 -4.60 -20.73
CA VAL A 396 -18.75 -3.41 -19.90
C VAL A 396 -20.05 -2.93 -19.25
N THR A 397 -21.18 -2.94 -19.97
CA THR A 397 -22.47 -2.48 -19.44
C THR A 397 -22.98 -3.35 -18.29
N TYR A 398 -22.75 -4.66 -18.35
CA TYR A 398 -23.35 -5.64 -17.43
C TYR A 398 -22.33 -6.31 -16.49
N HIS A 399 -21.09 -5.81 -16.40
CA HIS A 399 -20.08 -6.41 -15.52
C HIS A 399 -20.45 -6.26 -14.02
N CYS A 400 -21.04 -5.13 -13.63
CA CYS A 400 -21.41 -4.83 -12.24
C CYS A 400 -22.85 -5.18 -11.86
N LYS A 401 -23.64 -5.69 -12.82
CA LYS A 401 -25.08 -6.01 -12.65
C LYS A 401 -25.30 -7.46 -12.28
N ASP A 402 -26.51 -7.84 -11.88
CA ASP A 402 -26.82 -9.26 -11.70
C ASP A 402 -26.71 -10.03 -13.03
N ASP A 403 -26.37 -11.32 -12.96
CA ASP A 403 -26.26 -12.16 -14.16
C ASP A 403 -27.59 -12.26 -14.91
N SER A 404 -28.73 -12.20 -14.24
CA SER A 404 -30.06 -12.24 -14.87
C SER A 404 -30.38 -11.02 -15.73
N GLU A 405 -29.67 -9.90 -15.54
CA GLU A 405 -29.88 -8.67 -16.30
C GLU A 405 -29.08 -8.63 -17.61
N CYS A 406 -28.06 -9.47 -17.76
CA CYS A 406 -27.24 -9.50 -18.96
C CYS A 406 -27.97 -10.22 -20.11
N PRO A 407 -28.31 -9.53 -21.21
CA PRO A 407 -29.07 -10.12 -22.32
C PRO A 407 -28.23 -11.10 -23.14
N ASP A 408 -26.91 -10.90 -23.20
CA ASP A 408 -25.98 -11.74 -23.95
C ASP A 408 -24.79 -12.14 -23.06
N LYS A 409 -24.75 -13.41 -22.64
CA LYS A 409 -23.71 -13.94 -21.75
C LYS A 409 -22.61 -14.59 -22.58
N ASP A 410 -21.97 -13.80 -23.42
CA ASP A 410 -20.87 -14.28 -24.25
C ASP A 410 -19.56 -14.44 -23.47
N LEU A 411 -18.57 -15.03 -24.13
CA LEU A 411 -17.27 -15.32 -23.52
C LEU A 411 -16.53 -14.05 -23.05
N VAL A 412 -16.73 -12.90 -23.70
CA VAL A 412 -16.07 -11.65 -23.29
C VAL A 412 -16.66 -11.15 -21.97
N TRP A 413 -17.99 -11.22 -21.83
CA TRP A 413 -18.67 -10.89 -20.59
C TRP A 413 -18.26 -11.83 -19.45
N GLU A 414 -18.22 -13.15 -19.70
CA GLU A 414 -17.79 -14.13 -18.68
C GLU A 414 -16.34 -13.87 -18.22
N ILE A 415 -15.41 -13.66 -19.16
CA ILE A 415 -14.00 -13.38 -18.85
C ILE A 415 -13.85 -12.09 -18.04
N LEU A 416 -14.51 -11.00 -18.45
CA LEU A 416 -14.43 -9.72 -17.73
C LEU A 416 -14.98 -9.87 -16.31
N LYS A 417 -16.15 -10.49 -16.17
CA LYS A 417 -16.83 -10.59 -14.87
C LYS A 417 -16.09 -11.50 -13.90
N ASP A 418 -15.50 -12.58 -14.40
CA ASP A 418 -14.67 -13.48 -13.60
C ASP A 418 -13.33 -12.82 -13.23
N ALA A 419 -12.71 -12.06 -14.13
CA ALA A 419 -11.47 -11.32 -13.85
C ALA A 419 -11.67 -10.23 -12.78
N ASP A 420 -12.77 -9.47 -12.86
CA ASP A 420 -13.16 -8.48 -11.84
C ASP A 420 -13.48 -9.16 -10.49
N SER A 421 -14.20 -10.29 -10.54
CA SER A 421 -14.50 -11.10 -9.36
C SER A 421 -13.23 -11.63 -8.69
N LEU A 422 -12.23 -12.08 -9.45
CA LEU A 422 -10.92 -12.50 -8.93
C LEU A 422 -10.21 -11.33 -8.22
N ASP A 423 -10.22 -10.12 -8.79
CA ASP A 423 -9.57 -8.96 -8.17
C ASP A 423 -10.27 -8.48 -6.88
N ARG A 424 -11.44 -9.02 -6.53
CA ARG A 424 -12.00 -8.86 -5.19
C ARG A 424 -11.07 -9.40 -4.10
N GLY A 425 -10.07 -10.21 -4.44
CA GLY A 425 -8.95 -10.53 -3.55
C GLY A 425 -8.34 -9.31 -2.87
N ARG A 426 -8.42 -8.10 -3.44
CA ARG A 426 -8.00 -6.86 -2.77
C ARG A 426 -8.77 -6.51 -1.49
N PHE A 427 -9.97 -7.06 -1.31
CA PHE A 427 -10.84 -6.84 -0.16
C PHE A 427 -10.76 -7.95 0.89
N GLY A 428 -10.05 -9.05 0.61
CA GLY A 428 -9.90 -10.14 1.56
C GLY A 428 -9.66 -11.49 0.90
N HIS A 429 -9.44 -12.50 1.75
CA HIS A 429 -9.23 -13.88 1.29
C HIS A 429 -10.47 -14.44 0.58
N PRO A 430 -10.32 -15.46 -0.29
CA PRO A 430 -11.46 -16.06 -0.99
C PRO A 430 -12.58 -16.52 -0.05
N GLN A 431 -13.83 -16.29 -0.46
CA GLN A 431 -15.02 -16.71 0.27
C GLN A 431 -15.29 -18.21 0.05
N GLY A 432 -15.92 -18.86 1.03
CA GLY A 432 -16.31 -20.28 0.94
C GLY A 432 -15.16 -21.29 1.01
N LEU A 433 -13.90 -20.84 1.15
CA LEU A 433 -12.72 -21.71 1.14
C LEU A 433 -11.93 -21.73 2.46
N SER A 434 -12.22 -20.83 3.40
CA SER A 434 -11.51 -20.74 4.66
C SER A 434 -12.38 -21.20 5.84
N SER A 435 -11.83 -22.02 6.74
CA SER A 435 -12.38 -22.29 8.08
C SER A 435 -12.30 -21.08 9.03
N ILE A 436 -11.85 -19.94 8.53
CA ILE A 436 -11.66 -18.69 9.27
C ILE A 436 -13.04 -18.09 9.54
N ARG A 437 -13.39 -17.91 10.82
CA ARG A 437 -14.69 -17.41 11.31
C ARG A 437 -15.01 -15.95 10.93
N LYS A 438 -14.12 -15.25 10.22
CA LYS A 438 -14.30 -13.84 9.85
C LYS A 438 -14.94 -13.76 8.46
N LYS A 439 -16.03 -13.01 8.34
CA LYS A 439 -16.66 -12.70 7.05
C LYS A 439 -15.60 -12.02 6.16
N SER A 440 -15.36 -12.56 4.97
CA SER A 440 -14.44 -11.96 4.00
C SER A 440 -15.23 -11.39 2.83
N GLU A 441 -14.75 -10.29 2.27
CA GLU A 441 -15.32 -9.63 1.09
C GLU A 441 -14.56 -9.97 -0.20
N GLY A 442 -13.64 -10.94 -0.12
CA GLY A 442 -12.83 -11.44 -1.23
C GLY A 442 -13.61 -12.08 -2.38
N CYS A 443 -12.89 -12.68 -3.32
CA CYS A 443 -13.50 -13.43 -4.44
C CYS A 443 -14.37 -14.58 -3.92
N ASP A 444 -15.63 -14.62 -4.31
CA ASP A 444 -16.48 -15.80 -4.12
C ASP A 444 -16.39 -16.72 -5.34
N VAL A 445 -15.74 -17.87 -5.13
CA VAL A 445 -15.44 -18.84 -6.18
C VAL A 445 -16.67 -19.55 -6.75
N ASN A 446 -17.84 -19.38 -6.14
CA ASN A 446 -19.09 -19.94 -6.66
C ASN A 446 -19.72 -19.07 -7.75
N TYR A 447 -19.33 -17.80 -7.84
CA TYR A 447 -19.79 -16.89 -8.89
C TYR A 447 -18.89 -16.87 -10.12
N LEU A 448 -17.81 -17.65 -10.15
CA LEU A 448 -16.97 -17.77 -11.35
C LEU A 448 -17.69 -18.63 -12.41
N ARG A 449 -17.79 -18.10 -13.63
CA ARG A 449 -18.72 -18.53 -14.70
C ARG A 449 -18.08 -19.48 -15.70
N LEU A 450 -16.81 -19.24 -16.06
CA LEU A 450 -16.14 -19.97 -17.13
C LEU A 450 -16.20 -21.48 -16.93
N ASP A 451 -16.49 -22.22 -18.00
CA ASP A 451 -16.65 -23.68 -17.95
C ASP A 451 -15.43 -24.43 -17.42
N ILE A 452 -14.23 -23.87 -17.60
CA ILE A 452 -13.01 -24.46 -17.03
C ILE A 452 -13.07 -24.60 -15.51
N PHE A 453 -13.80 -23.73 -14.81
CA PHE A 453 -13.98 -23.80 -13.35
C PHE A 453 -14.95 -24.88 -12.91
N LYS A 454 -15.91 -25.25 -13.77
CA LYS A 454 -16.81 -26.39 -13.54
C LYS A 454 -16.04 -27.70 -13.69
N ASN A 455 -15.19 -27.77 -14.71
CA ASN A 455 -14.40 -28.95 -15.03
C ASN A 455 -13.20 -29.15 -14.08
N TYR A 456 -12.65 -28.06 -13.54
CA TYR A 456 -11.49 -28.07 -12.66
C TYR A 456 -11.75 -27.25 -11.38
N PRO A 457 -12.49 -27.78 -10.40
CA PRO A 457 -12.85 -27.04 -9.18
C PRO A 457 -11.65 -26.56 -8.35
N GLN A 458 -10.50 -27.23 -8.41
CA GLN A 458 -9.28 -26.79 -7.73
C GLN A 458 -8.68 -25.53 -8.39
N LEU A 459 -8.83 -25.38 -9.71
CA LEU A 459 -8.31 -24.23 -10.46
C LEU A 459 -8.92 -22.93 -9.93
N LYS A 460 -10.25 -22.88 -9.78
CA LYS A 460 -10.92 -21.67 -9.26
C LYS A 460 -10.46 -21.29 -7.85
N GLN A 461 -10.16 -22.28 -7.00
CA GLN A 461 -9.65 -22.04 -5.65
C GLN A 461 -8.25 -21.45 -5.68
N TYR A 462 -7.33 -22.07 -6.44
CA TYR A 462 -5.96 -21.61 -6.52
C TYR A 462 -5.83 -20.27 -7.24
N LEU A 463 -6.63 -20.00 -8.28
CA LEU A 463 -6.66 -18.67 -8.91
C LEU A 463 -7.19 -17.59 -7.98
N ALA A 464 -8.27 -17.86 -7.23
CA ALA A 464 -8.80 -16.88 -6.26
C ALA A 464 -7.77 -16.56 -5.16
N TRP A 465 -7.04 -17.56 -4.66
CA TRP A 465 -5.94 -17.31 -3.73
C TRP A 465 -4.77 -16.57 -4.40
N SER A 466 -4.41 -16.90 -5.64
CA SER A 466 -3.38 -16.15 -6.37
C SER A 466 -3.79 -14.69 -6.58
N ALA A 467 -5.06 -14.41 -6.84
CA ALA A 467 -5.59 -13.05 -6.93
C ALA A 467 -5.47 -12.27 -5.62
N TYR A 468 -5.79 -12.91 -4.50
CA TYR A 468 -5.55 -12.35 -3.16
C TYR A 468 -4.07 -12.00 -2.92
N TRP A 469 -3.15 -12.91 -3.26
CA TRP A 469 -1.71 -12.68 -3.04
C TRP A 469 -1.12 -11.65 -3.99
N VAL A 470 -1.53 -11.63 -5.26
CA VAL A 470 -1.12 -10.59 -6.23
C VAL A 470 -1.63 -9.22 -5.79
N ALA A 471 -2.87 -9.11 -5.31
CA ALA A 471 -3.40 -7.87 -4.76
C ALA A 471 -2.59 -7.42 -3.52
N SER A 472 -2.22 -8.35 -2.65
CA SER A 472 -1.38 -8.06 -1.47
C SER A 472 0.02 -7.59 -1.84
N ILE A 473 0.66 -8.24 -2.82
CA ILE A 473 2.01 -7.90 -3.32
C ILE A 473 2.02 -6.49 -3.93
N THR A 474 0.98 -6.16 -4.69
CA THR A 474 0.88 -4.91 -5.44
C THR A 474 0.17 -3.78 -4.69
N HIS A 475 -0.20 -4.00 -3.43
CA HIS A 475 -0.99 -3.05 -2.64
C HIS A 475 -0.28 -1.69 -2.49
N TYR A 476 1.04 -1.71 -2.32
CA TYR A 476 1.87 -0.52 -2.14
C TYR A 476 2.67 -0.11 -3.39
N THR A 477 2.40 -0.72 -4.54
CA THR A 477 3.12 -0.42 -5.79
C THR A 477 2.92 1.04 -6.21
N LYS A 478 4.02 1.69 -6.60
CA LYS A 478 4.00 3.01 -7.25
C LYS A 478 3.77 2.82 -8.75
N TRP A 479 2.52 3.03 -9.18
CA TRP A 479 2.10 2.86 -10.57
C TRP A 479 2.54 4.05 -11.46
N SER A 480 3.40 3.78 -12.43
CA SER A 480 3.82 4.69 -13.49
C SER A 480 2.80 4.74 -14.63
N GLU A 481 3.13 5.43 -15.73
CA GLU A 481 2.34 5.38 -16.97
C GLU A 481 2.39 4.02 -17.68
N ASP A 482 3.24 3.11 -17.22
CA ASP A 482 3.40 1.76 -17.74
C ASP A 482 3.10 0.72 -16.65
N THR A 483 1.83 0.73 -16.24
CA THR A 483 1.32 -0.05 -15.11
C THR A 483 1.50 -1.55 -15.31
N PHE A 484 1.49 -2.01 -16.57
CA PHE A 484 1.69 -3.42 -16.90
C PHE A 484 3.11 -3.89 -16.57
N ARG A 485 4.11 -3.06 -16.89
CA ARG A 485 5.50 -3.31 -16.51
C ARG A 485 5.72 -3.16 -15.01
N ASP A 486 5.03 -2.23 -14.36
CA ASP A 486 5.12 -2.09 -12.90
C ASP A 486 4.64 -3.35 -12.17
N LEU A 487 3.58 -4.02 -12.65
CA LEU A 487 3.12 -5.30 -12.10
C LEU A 487 4.22 -6.38 -12.19
N LYS A 488 4.89 -6.52 -13.35
CA LYS A 488 6.03 -7.44 -13.51
C LYS A 488 7.17 -7.07 -12.56
N ASN A 489 7.54 -5.80 -12.49
CA ASN A 489 8.63 -5.30 -11.66
C ASN A 489 8.38 -5.58 -10.17
N GLU A 490 7.15 -5.41 -9.70
CA GLU A 490 6.78 -5.71 -8.32
C GLU A 490 6.95 -7.21 -8.02
N ILE A 491 6.46 -8.09 -8.89
CA ILE A 491 6.64 -9.55 -8.73
C ILE A 491 8.13 -9.91 -8.69
N VAL A 492 8.95 -9.32 -9.57
CA VAL A 492 10.40 -9.54 -9.59
C VAL A 492 11.07 -9.08 -8.30
N ARG A 493 10.73 -7.88 -7.79
CA ARG A 493 11.24 -7.36 -6.51
C ARG A 493 10.86 -8.26 -5.35
N SER A 494 9.61 -8.69 -5.29
CA SER A 494 9.08 -9.65 -4.31
C SER A 494 9.83 -10.98 -4.31
N LEU A 495 10.15 -11.53 -5.49
CA LEU A 495 10.93 -12.77 -5.62
C LEU A 495 12.37 -12.58 -5.12
N LYS A 496 13.05 -11.49 -5.53
CA LYS A 496 14.40 -11.15 -5.06
C LYS A 496 14.43 -11.03 -3.54
N ALA A 497 13.47 -10.32 -2.95
CA ALA A 497 13.38 -10.14 -1.50
C ALA A 497 13.15 -11.47 -0.76
N SER A 498 12.27 -12.33 -1.29
CA SER A 498 11.99 -13.64 -0.70
C SER A 498 13.22 -14.56 -0.72
N LEU A 499 13.98 -14.53 -1.82
CA LEU A 499 15.22 -15.31 -1.96
C LEU A 499 16.34 -14.77 -1.05
N ARG A 500 16.53 -13.44 -1.01
CA ARG A 500 17.56 -12.78 -0.19
C ARG A 500 17.35 -13.03 1.31
N ASN A 501 16.10 -13.03 1.75
CA ASN A 501 15.75 -13.14 3.17
C ASN A 501 15.52 -14.60 3.64
N GLU A 502 15.78 -15.58 2.78
CA GLU A 502 15.74 -17.01 3.11
C GLU A 502 14.43 -17.53 3.74
N ILE A 503 13.30 -16.88 3.45
CA ILE A 503 11.98 -17.23 4.01
C ILE A 503 11.34 -18.49 3.38
N LEU A 504 12.00 -19.05 2.35
CA LEU A 504 11.52 -20.13 1.51
C LEU A 504 12.26 -21.43 1.82
N ASP A 505 11.52 -22.54 1.92
CA ASP A 505 12.11 -23.88 1.90
C ASP A 505 12.73 -24.22 0.54
N GLN A 506 13.50 -25.31 0.49
CA GLN A 506 14.29 -25.70 -0.67
C GLN A 506 13.46 -25.81 -1.95
N ASP A 507 12.28 -26.43 -1.90
CA ASP A 507 11.40 -26.61 -3.05
C ASP A 507 10.87 -25.26 -3.55
N LYS A 508 10.35 -24.42 -2.65
CA LYS A 508 9.88 -23.07 -3.02
C LYS A 508 11.02 -22.18 -3.51
N ARG A 509 12.23 -22.33 -2.99
CA ARG A 509 13.44 -21.63 -3.46
C ARG A 509 13.77 -22.01 -4.90
N GLN A 510 13.60 -23.28 -5.29
CA GLN A 510 13.79 -23.70 -6.68
C GLN A 510 12.76 -23.05 -7.62
N ILE A 511 11.49 -23.03 -7.22
CA ILE A 511 10.41 -22.38 -8.00
C ILE A 511 10.66 -20.89 -8.12
N ALA A 512 10.98 -20.20 -7.02
CA ALA A 512 11.28 -18.76 -7.03
C ALA A 512 12.48 -18.42 -7.93
N ASN A 513 13.57 -19.19 -7.86
CA ASN A 513 14.73 -19.02 -8.76
C ASN A 513 14.37 -19.27 -10.22
N LYS A 514 13.51 -20.26 -10.50
CA LYS A 514 13.01 -20.53 -11.84
C LYS A 514 12.19 -19.34 -12.36
N MET A 515 11.22 -18.86 -11.57
CA MET A 515 10.44 -17.67 -11.91
C MET A 515 11.32 -16.46 -12.17
N LEU A 516 12.26 -16.16 -11.27
CA LEU A 516 13.14 -14.99 -11.39
C LEU A 516 13.97 -15.03 -12.68
N ARG A 517 14.51 -16.20 -13.06
CA ARG A 517 15.24 -16.37 -14.32
C ARG A 517 14.38 -16.09 -15.55
N HIS A 518 13.13 -16.55 -15.57
CA HIS A 518 12.23 -16.33 -16.70
C HIS A 518 11.70 -14.90 -16.77
N LEU A 519 11.43 -14.27 -15.62
CA LEU A 519 10.92 -12.89 -15.55
C LEU A 519 12.00 -11.84 -15.79
N SER A 520 13.28 -12.16 -15.58
CA SER A 520 14.39 -11.23 -15.80
C SER A 520 14.86 -11.17 -17.26
N VAL A 521 14.14 -11.81 -18.17
CA VAL A 521 14.35 -11.63 -19.62
C VAL A 521 13.62 -10.35 -20.02
N ASP A 522 14.36 -9.41 -20.60
CA ASP A 522 13.85 -8.15 -21.14
C ASP A 522 13.04 -8.36 -22.42
#